data_AF-A0A2H0UK20-F1
#
_entry.id   AF-A0A2H0UK20-F1
#
_cell.length_a   1.000
_cell.length_b   1.000
_cell.length_c   1.000
_cell.angle_alpha   90.00
_cell.angle_beta   90.00
_cell.angle_gamma   90.00
#
_symmetry.space_group_name_H-M   'P 1'
#
loop_
_entity.id
_entity.type
_entity.pdbx_description
1 polymer ?
#
loop_
_entity_poly.entity_id
_entity_poly.type
_entity_poly.pdbx_seq_one_letter_code
_entity_poly.pdbx_strand_id
1 'polypeptide(L)'
;MEATALRTCLIGQPGRDHWQVTVLDELRPITPAMVEHGRRLIEEWANVFPLEETWVQREAGLPSLIVRLDCVPDWERNELQICEIDDRPQGFGVGGEINYRFRERFAEVRASWPRVTVVSCPHRRGGDDYLWTDECRLAELPADSKTLVVTRCEPTQTEFWPLAGRAIAPVRTEGDKSYGERLGWWRTVTRPEDLPGLGQGFCLKPTQGSKCQNILIVHPECGPGASGNKKRRADGTKVSGYSRNQAEAHLRRHGKLFCQPFIAPVIAELADRGKHNLLYRISYAFCLATRQWVCLGGTWFARPYPQLLLHGASDAIVGPVVIGD
;
A
#
# COMPACT_ATOMS: atom_id res chain seq x y z
N MET A 1 -0.03 -0.29 34.33
CA MET A 1 -0.12 -0.51 32.87
C MET A 1 0.98 -1.47 32.51
N GLU A 2 0.65 -2.69 32.09
CA GLU A 2 1.66 -3.58 31.52
C GLU A 2 2.19 -2.92 30.24
N ALA A 3 3.51 -2.79 30.14
CA ALA A 3 4.12 -2.28 28.93
C ALA A 3 3.73 -3.20 27.76
N THR A 4 3.06 -2.65 26.74
CA THR A 4 2.74 -3.41 25.52
C THR A 4 4.05 -3.87 24.91
N ALA A 5 4.33 -5.17 25.02
CA ALA A 5 5.62 -5.72 24.63
C ALA A 5 5.77 -5.66 23.10
N LEU A 6 6.85 -5.05 22.64
CA LEU A 6 7.27 -5.17 21.25
C LEU A 6 7.74 -6.59 21.01
N ARG A 7 7.19 -7.24 19.99
CA ARG A 7 7.67 -8.54 19.54
C ARG A 7 8.29 -8.41 18.17
N THR A 8 9.35 -9.18 17.94
CA THR A 8 9.91 -9.35 16.60
C THR A 8 9.23 -10.55 15.95
N CYS A 9 8.66 -10.34 14.78
CA CYS A 9 8.18 -11.42 13.92
C CYS A 9 9.18 -11.65 12.80
N LEU A 10 9.68 -12.89 12.69
CA LEU A 10 10.52 -13.32 11.57
C LEU A 10 9.61 -13.88 10.47
N ILE A 11 9.54 -13.17 9.36
CA ILE A 11 8.76 -13.53 8.18
C ILE A 11 9.72 -14.04 7.12
N GLY A 12 9.76 -15.36 6.92
CA GLY A 12 10.57 -16.01 5.90
C GLY A 12 10.21 -17.48 5.75
N GLN A 13 10.26 -17.98 4.52
CA GLN A 13 10.22 -19.43 4.29
C GLN A 13 11.54 -20.06 4.76
N PRO A 14 11.52 -21.31 5.26
CA PRO A 14 12.73 -22.07 5.52
C PRO A 14 13.67 -22.08 4.29
N GLY A 15 14.92 -21.66 4.47
CA GLY A 15 15.91 -21.62 3.38
C GLY A 15 15.93 -20.35 2.50
N ARG A 16 15.16 -19.30 2.83
CA ARG A 16 15.22 -17.97 2.18
C ARG A 16 15.62 -16.88 3.19
N ASP A 17 16.10 -15.73 2.71
CA ASP A 17 16.35 -14.55 3.55
C ASP A 17 15.10 -14.21 4.37
N HIS A 18 15.26 -14.03 5.68
CA HIS A 18 14.17 -13.68 6.58
C HIS A 18 13.99 -12.16 6.62
N TRP A 19 12.75 -11.71 6.54
CA TRP A 19 12.38 -10.33 6.81
C TRP A 19 11.97 -10.20 8.28
N GLN A 20 12.60 -9.26 9.00
CA GLN A 20 12.26 -8.97 10.38
C GLN A 20 11.23 -7.83 10.42
N VAL A 21 10.11 -8.06 11.09
CA VAL A 21 9.09 -7.04 11.34
C VAL A 21 8.98 -6.81 12.84
N THR A 22 9.10 -5.55 13.26
CA THR A 22 8.79 -5.16 14.63
C THR A 22 7.29 -4.95 14.76
N VAL A 23 6.66 -5.72 15.64
CA VAL A 23 5.22 -5.71 15.86
C VAL A 23 4.92 -5.11 17.23
N LEU A 24 3.95 -4.21 17.26
CA LEU A 24 3.31 -3.71 18.46
C LEU A 24 1.85 -4.16 18.42
N ASP A 25 1.40 -4.91 19.43
CA ASP A 25 0.04 -5.46 19.46
C ASP A 25 -1.03 -4.41 19.85
N GLU A 26 -0.68 -3.12 19.83
CA GLU A 26 -1.60 -2.00 20.02
C GLU A 26 -2.64 -1.98 18.88
N LEU A 27 -3.89 -2.28 19.23
CA LEU A 27 -5.02 -2.23 18.32
C LEU A 27 -5.38 -0.79 17.99
N ARG A 28 -5.50 -0.48 16.70
CA ARG A 28 -6.06 0.80 16.25
C ARG A 28 -7.39 0.58 15.54
N PRO A 29 -8.50 1.10 16.08
CA PRO A 29 -9.81 0.92 15.46
C PRO A 29 -9.94 1.79 14.21
N ILE A 30 -10.86 1.42 13.32
CA ILE A 30 -11.52 2.26 12.29
C ILE A 30 -13.03 2.13 12.46
N THR A 31 -13.79 3.19 12.19
CA THR A 31 -15.25 3.14 12.39
C THR A 31 -15.96 2.39 11.25
N PRO A 32 -17.18 1.87 11.48
CA PRO A 32 -18.00 1.31 10.40
C PRO A 32 -18.23 2.28 9.23
N ALA A 33 -18.34 3.59 9.52
CA ALA A 33 -18.45 4.62 8.50
C ALA A 33 -17.20 4.73 7.63
N MET A 34 -16.00 4.63 8.21
CA MET A 34 -14.74 4.60 7.46
C MET A 34 -14.61 3.32 6.62
N VAL A 35 -15.10 2.18 7.12
CA VAL A 35 -15.15 0.92 6.35
C VAL A 35 -16.02 1.09 5.12
N GLU A 36 -17.21 1.67 5.28
CA GLU A 36 -18.13 1.92 4.18
C GLU A 36 -17.57 2.94 3.19
N HIS A 37 -16.92 3.99 3.68
CA HIS A 37 -16.22 4.95 2.82
C HIS A 37 -15.10 4.27 2.01
N GLY A 38 -14.28 3.44 2.64
CA GLY A 38 -13.23 2.67 1.96
C GLY A 38 -13.80 1.74 0.88
N ARG A 39 -14.94 1.09 1.16
CA ARG A 39 -15.66 0.27 0.17
C ARG A 39 -16.05 1.08 -1.06
N ARG A 40 -16.68 2.24 -0.88
CA ARG A 40 -17.08 3.13 -1.99
C ARG A 40 -15.88 3.59 -2.82
N LEU A 41 -14.78 3.97 -2.17
CA LEU A 41 -13.55 4.37 -2.86
C LEU A 41 -12.95 3.25 -3.71
N ILE A 42 -13.03 2.00 -3.24
CA ILE A 42 -12.60 0.82 -4.02
C ILE A 42 -13.51 0.59 -5.22
N GLU A 43 -14.82 0.79 -5.07
CA GLU A 43 -15.78 0.66 -6.18
C GLU A 43 -15.56 1.73 -7.25
N GLU A 44 -15.35 2.98 -6.83
CA GLU A 44 -14.96 4.08 -7.72
C GLU A 44 -13.64 3.78 -8.44
N TRP A 45 -12.63 3.31 -7.69
CA TRP A 45 -11.35 2.89 -8.24
C TRP A 45 -11.50 1.77 -9.27
N ALA A 46 -12.27 0.72 -8.96
CA ALA A 46 -12.47 -0.41 -9.85
C ALA A 46 -13.10 0.01 -11.19
N ASN A 47 -13.95 1.04 -11.19
CA ASN A 47 -14.60 1.57 -12.39
C ASN A 47 -13.65 2.37 -13.30
N VAL A 48 -12.56 2.92 -12.77
CA VAL A 48 -11.65 3.79 -13.53
C VAL A 48 -10.26 3.20 -13.75
N PHE A 49 -9.94 2.09 -13.07
CA PHE A 49 -8.65 1.42 -13.20
C PHE A 49 -8.48 0.85 -14.63
N PRO A 50 -7.27 0.87 -15.19
CA PRO A 50 -7.03 0.32 -16.52
C PRO A 50 -7.52 -1.12 -16.66
N LEU A 51 -8.23 -1.39 -17.74
CA LEU A 51 -8.73 -2.72 -18.04
C LEU A 51 -7.58 -3.63 -18.49
N GLU A 52 -7.55 -4.85 -17.96
CA GLU A 52 -6.66 -5.92 -18.37
C GLU A 52 -7.48 -7.21 -18.45
N GLU A 53 -7.28 -8.06 -19.47
CA GLU A 53 -8.05 -9.31 -19.64
C GLU A 53 -7.64 -10.39 -18.64
N THR A 54 -7.66 -10.05 -17.35
CA THR A 54 -7.39 -10.97 -16.27
C THR A 54 -8.56 -11.91 -16.04
N TRP A 55 -8.32 -13.01 -15.33
CA TRP A 55 -9.41 -13.90 -14.92
C TRP A 55 -10.44 -13.14 -14.06
N VAL A 56 -9.97 -12.38 -13.05
CA VAL A 56 -10.86 -11.63 -12.15
C VAL A 56 -11.68 -10.59 -12.91
N GLN A 57 -11.11 -9.94 -13.91
CA GLN A 57 -11.84 -8.93 -14.65
C GLN A 57 -12.91 -9.53 -15.55
N ARG A 58 -12.65 -10.70 -16.17
CA ARG A 58 -13.68 -11.40 -16.96
C ARG A 58 -14.80 -11.97 -16.10
N GLU A 59 -14.46 -12.59 -14.98
CA GLU A 59 -15.45 -13.31 -14.16
C GLU A 59 -16.17 -12.39 -13.17
N ALA A 60 -15.47 -11.42 -12.58
CA ALA A 60 -16.01 -10.58 -11.52
C ALA A 60 -16.23 -9.12 -11.95
N GLY A 61 -15.69 -8.68 -13.09
CA GLY A 61 -15.75 -7.27 -13.53
C GLY A 61 -14.88 -6.34 -12.69
N LEU A 62 -13.85 -6.86 -12.01
CA LEU A 62 -12.98 -6.11 -11.09
C LEU A 62 -11.52 -6.21 -11.50
N PRO A 63 -10.67 -5.21 -11.21
CA PRO A 63 -9.24 -5.31 -11.51
C PRO A 63 -8.52 -6.35 -10.64
N SER A 64 -8.93 -6.51 -9.37
CA SER A 64 -8.31 -7.41 -8.40
C SER A 64 -9.32 -8.00 -7.42
N LEU A 65 -9.02 -9.18 -6.86
CA LEU A 65 -9.78 -9.76 -5.73
C LEU A 65 -9.30 -9.25 -4.36
N ILE A 66 -8.09 -8.69 -4.29
CA ILE A 66 -7.50 -8.15 -3.07
C ILE A 66 -7.00 -6.74 -3.31
N VAL A 67 -7.33 -5.83 -2.40
CA VAL A 67 -6.82 -4.46 -2.46
C VAL A 67 -6.42 -3.99 -1.07
N ARG A 68 -5.48 -3.05 -1.00
CA ARG A 68 -5.10 -2.37 0.24
C ARG A 68 -5.17 -0.86 0.03
N LEU A 69 -5.84 -0.20 0.95
CA LEU A 69 -5.89 1.26 1.05
C LEU A 69 -4.78 1.71 2.00
N ASP A 70 -3.75 2.35 1.43
CA ASP A 70 -2.80 3.12 2.21
C ASP A 70 -3.41 4.51 2.45
N CYS A 71 -3.72 4.82 3.71
CA CYS A 71 -4.56 5.97 4.05
C CYS A 71 -4.25 6.57 5.42
N VAL A 72 -4.81 7.76 5.65
CA VAL A 72 -4.86 8.43 6.96
C VAL A 72 -6.32 8.59 7.35
N PRO A 73 -6.75 8.10 8.52
CA PRO A 73 -8.11 8.33 9.01
C PRO A 73 -8.37 9.81 9.34
N ASP A 74 -9.48 10.34 8.86
CA ASP A 74 -10.04 11.63 9.26
C ASP A 74 -11.19 11.38 10.24
N TRP A 75 -10.89 11.41 11.54
CA TRP A 75 -11.85 11.11 12.60
C TRP A 75 -12.96 12.15 12.72
N GLU A 76 -12.70 13.40 12.36
CA GLU A 76 -13.70 14.46 12.40
C GLU A 76 -14.78 14.24 11.33
N ARG A 77 -14.38 13.75 10.15
CA ARG A 77 -15.29 13.47 9.03
C ARG A 77 -15.76 12.01 8.96
N ASN A 78 -15.17 11.12 9.76
CA ASN A 78 -15.31 9.67 9.62
C ASN A 78 -14.96 9.15 8.21
N GLU A 79 -13.91 9.73 7.63
CA GLU A 79 -13.45 9.44 6.28
C GLU A 79 -12.02 8.89 6.25
N LEU A 80 -11.59 8.44 5.08
CA LEU A 80 -10.25 7.92 4.82
C LEU A 80 -9.61 8.82 3.76
N GLN A 81 -8.50 9.47 4.12
CA GLN A 81 -7.70 10.23 3.18
C GLN A 81 -6.75 9.27 2.47
N ILE A 82 -7.00 9.00 1.19
CA ILE A 82 -6.28 7.96 0.43
C ILE A 82 -4.93 8.46 -0.06
N CYS A 83 -3.87 7.80 0.39
CA CYS A 83 -2.53 7.96 -0.18
C CYS A 83 -2.39 7.10 -1.44
N GLU A 84 -2.79 5.83 -1.39
CA GLU A 84 -2.66 4.90 -2.50
C GLU A 84 -3.63 3.72 -2.36
N ILE A 85 -4.11 3.20 -3.48
CA ILE A 85 -4.72 1.87 -3.57
C ILE A 85 -3.71 0.95 -4.22
N ASP A 86 -3.35 -0.11 -3.51
CA ASP A 86 -2.46 -1.18 -3.95
C ASP A 86 -3.32 -2.36 -4.44
N ASP A 87 -3.29 -2.61 -5.75
CA ASP A 87 -4.09 -3.62 -6.46
C ASP A 87 -3.59 -5.06 -6.22
N ARG A 88 -2.40 -5.19 -5.64
CA ARG A 88 -1.74 -6.46 -5.42
C ARG A 88 -0.92 -6.38 -4.13
N PRO A 89 -1.57 -6.22 -2.96
CA PRO A 89 -0.88 -5.81 -1.77
C PRO A 89 0.12 -6.84 -1.25
N GLN A 90 1.26 -6.34 -0.76
CA GLN A 90 2.17 -7.06 0.13
C GLN A 90 1.79 -6.77 1.60
N GLY A 91 2.21 -7.64 2.53
CA GLY A 91 1.85 -7.48 3.94
C GLY A 91 0.51 -8.10 4.32
N PHE A 92 -0.11 -8.84 3.39
CA PHE A 92 -1.39 -9.51 3.59
C PHE A 92 -1.28 -10.72 4.54
N GLY A 93 -0.20 -11.50 4.40
CA GLY A 93 0.14 -12.59 5.31
C GLY A 93 0.54 -12.08 6.69
N VAL A 94 1.34 -11.01 6.76
CA VAL A 94 1.66 -10.34 8.03
C VAL A 94 0.38 -9.84 8.71
N GLY A 95 -0.55 -9.27 7.94
CA GLY A 95 -1.87 -8.89 8.45
C GLY A 95 -2.59 -10.05 9.13
N GLY A 96 -2.66 -11.21 8.49
CA GLY A 96 -3.26 -12.41 9.09
C GLY A 96 -2.50 -12.96 10.31
N GLU A 97 -1.18 -12.80 10.35
CA GLU A 97 -0.34 -13.27 11.45
C GLU A 97 -0.48 -12.41 12.72
N ILE A 98 -0.64 -11.10 12.58
CA ILE A 98 -0.70 -10.17 13.72
C ILE A 98 -2.11 -9.73 14.09
N ASN A 99 -3.10 -10.00 13.24
CA ASN A 99 -4.49 -9.60 13.43
C ASN A 99 -5.42 -10.81 13.25
N TYR A 100 -5.86 -11.41 14.37
CA TYR A 100 -6.70 -12.61 14.31
C TYR A 100 -8.04 -12.37 13.60
N ARG A 101 -8.65 -11.18 13.80
CA ARG A 101 -9.92 -10.80 13.14
C ARG A 101 -9.75 -10.70 11.63
N PHE A 102 -8.59 -10.22 11.17
CA PHE A 102 -8.24 -10.22 9.75
C PHE A 102 -8.21 -11.65 9.20
N ARG A 103 -7.51 -12.55 9.90
CA ARG A 103 -7.35 -13.95 9.47
C ARG A 103 -8.68 -14.67 9.34
N GLU A 104 -9.57 -14.51 10.32
CA GLU A 104 -10.92 -15.11 10.31
C GLU A 104 -11.75 -14.61 9.12
N ARG A 105 -11.88 -13.29 8.97
CA ARG A 105 -12.62 -12.69 7.84
C ARG A 105 -12.02 -13.07 6.49
N PHE A 106 -10.70 -13.13 6.41
CA PHE A 106 -10.05 -13.51 5.16
C PHE A 106 -10.32 -14.97 4.82
N ALA A 107 -10.28 -15.88 5.80
CA ALA A 107 -10.60 -17.29 5.58
C ALA A 107 -12.03 -17.47 5.05
N GLU A 108 -13.00 -16.73 5.60
CA GLU A 108 -14.39 -16.72 5.11
C GLU A 108 -14.50 -16.27 3.65
N VAL A 109 -13.88 -15.14 3.31
CA VAL A 109 -13.88 -14.63 1.93
C VAL A 109 -13.15 -15.59 0.99
N ARG A 110 -12.00 -16.11 1.41
CA ARG A 110 -11.13 -17.00 0.64
C ARG A 110 -11.79 -18.33 0.31
N ALA A 111 -12.72 -18.80 1.16
CA ALA A 111 -13.51 -20.00 0.91
C ALA A 111 -14.40 -19.88 -0.35
N SER A 112 -14.74 -18.65 -0.78
CA SER A 112 -15.49 -18.40 -2.01
C SER A 112 -14.64 -18.46 -3.28
N TRP A 113 -13.31 -18.50 -3.17
CA TRP A 113 -12.40 -18.42 -4.31
C TRP A 113 -11.93 -19.81 -4.77
N PRO A 114 -11.68 -19.98 -6.08
CA PRO A 114 -10.91 -21.12 -6.57
C PRO A 114 -9.53 -21.21 -5.90
N ARG A 115 -8.83 -22.33 -6.11
CA ARG A 115 -7.43 -22.43 -5.67
C ARG A 115 -6.60 -21.34 -6.36
N VAL A 116 -5.82 -20.64 -5.56
CA VAL A 116 -4.90 -19.55 -5.96
C VAL A 116 -3.51 -19.97 -5.53
N THR A 117 -2.51 -19.61 -6.32
CA THR A 117 -1.09 -19.77 -6.00
C THR A 117 -0.36 -18.49 -6.35
N VAL A 118 0.65 -18.12 -5.58
CA VAL A 118 1.52 -16.99 -5.87
C VAL A 118 2.66 -17.45 -6.77
N VAL A 119 2.87 -16.72 -7.87
CA VAL A 119 3.96 -16.98 -8.82
C VAL A 119 4.97 -15.85 -8.73
N SER A 120 6.11 -16.11 -8.09
CA SER A 120 7.13 -15.10 -7.81
C SER A 120 8.23 -15.05 -8.86
N CYS A 121 8.73 -13.85 -9.14
CA CYS A 121 9.93 -13.71 -9.95
C CYS A 121 11.20 -14.12 -9.18
N PRO A 122 12.21 -14.71 -9.83
CA PRO A 122 13.40 -15.25 -9.15
C PRO A 122 14.21 -14.21 -8.37
N HIS A 123 14.15 -12.94 -8.79
CA HIS A 123 14.90 -11.84 -8.17
C HIS A 123 14.20 -11.25 -6.93
N ARG A 124 12.95 -11.65 -6.65
CA ARG A 124 12.24 -11.19 -5.46
C ARG A 124 12.83 -11.86 -4.23
N ARG A 125 13.28 -11.05 -3.28
CA ARG A 125 13.73 -11.53 -1.97
C ARG A 125 12.55 -11.56 -1.02
N GLY A 126 12.17 -12.76 -0.61
CA GLY A 126 11.14 -12.98 0.42
C GLY A 126 9.76 -12.44 0.05
N GLY A 127 8.90 -12.44 1.06
CA GLY A 127 7.49 -12.10 0.96
C GLY A 127 6.73 -12.80 2.07
N ASP A 128 5.53 -12.33 2.36
CA ASP A 128 4.65 -12.90 3.38
C ASP A 128 3.51 -13.74 2.76
N ASP A 129 3.59 -13.96 1.45
CA ASP A 129 2.56 -14.64 0.67
C ASP A 129 2.36 -16.11 1.11
N TYR A 130 3.44 -16.76 1.53
CA TYR A 130 3.44 -18.13 2.03
C TYR A 130 2.60 -18.34 3.30
N LEU A 131 2.26 -17.28 4.03
CA LEU A 131 1.42 -17.34 5.22
C LEU A 131 -0.05 -17.54 4.89
N TRP A 132 -0.46 -17.32 3.64
CA TRP A 132 -1.87 -17.39 3.23
C TRP A 132 -2.13 -18.21 1.97
N THR A 133 -1.10 -18.53 1.18
CA THR A 133 -1.23 -19.37 0.00
C THR A 133 0.09 -20.02 -0.42
N ASP A 134 0.01 -21.02 -1.31
CA ASP A 134 1.19 -21.66 -1.89
C ASP A 134 1.95 -20.66 -2.77
N GLU A 135 3.28 -20.76 -2.79
CA GLU A 135 4.15 -19.96 -3.65
C GLU A 135 5.02 -20.86 -4.52
N CYS A 136 5.15 -20.54 -5.80
CA CYS A 136 6.06 -21.20 -6.72
C CYS A 136 6.76 -20.20 -7.67
N ARG A 137 7.76 -20.67 -8.39
CA ARG A 137 8.39 -19.96 -9.50
C ARG A 137 7.61 -20.21 -10.79
N LEU A 138 7.78 -19.31 -11.76
CA LEU A 138 7.12 -19.42 -13.07
C LEU A 138 7.35 -20.79 -13.75
N ALA A 139 8.58 -21.31 -13.70
CA ALA A 139 8.94 -22.60 -14.30
C ALA A 139 8.33 -23.82 -13.57
N GLU A 140 7.87 -23.65 -12.33
CA GLU A 140 7.26 -24.70 -11.52
C GLU A 140 5.74 -24.76 -11.71
N LEU A 141 5.16 -23.77 -12.39
CA LEU A 141 3.73 -23.72 -12.65
C LEU A 141 3.40 -24.68 -13.81
N PRO A 142 2.55 -25.71 -13.60
CA PRO A 142 2.20 -26.64 -14.67
C PRO A 142 1.48 -25.91 -15.81
N ALA A 143 1.85 -26.21 -17.06
CA ALA A 143 1.28 -25.58 -18.25
C ALA A 143 -0.24 -25.72 -18.32
N ASP A 144 -0.76 -26.90 -17.98
CA ASP A 144 -2.20 -27.22 -18.01
C ASP A 144 -2.92 -26.94 -16.68
N SER A 145 -2.27 -26.23 -15.75
CA SER A 145 -2.87 -25.92 -14.45
C SER A 145 -4.05 -24.96 -14.63
N LYS A 146 -5.20 -25.32 -14.05
CA LYS A 146 -6.38 -24.43 -13.92
C LYS A 146 -6.33 -23.55 -12.67
N THR A 147 -5.24 -23.61 -11.90
CA THR A 147 -5.08 -22.83 -10.67
C THR A 147 -5.01 -21.34 -11.02
N LEU A 148 -5.74 -20.50 -10.29
CA LEU A 148 -5.63 -19.06 -10.45
C LEU A 148 -4.33 -18.56 -9.84
N VAL A 149 -3.85 -17.40 -10.27
CA VAL A 149 -2.54 -16.91 -9.84
C VAL A 149 -2.56 -15.48 -9.32
N VAL A 150 -1.70 -15.20 -8.36
CA VAL A 150 -1.20 -13.85 -8.09
C VAL A 150 0.24 -13.81 -8.58
N THR A 151 0.53 -12.99 -9.58
CA THR A 151 1.92 -12.82 -10.02
C THR A 151 2.63 -11.91 -9.03
N ARG A 152 3.93 -12.09 -8.82
CA ARG A 152 4.77 -11.18 -8.02
C ARG A 152 5.98 -10.80 -8.85
N CYS A 153 5.71 -9.96 -9.83
CA CYS A 153 6.63 -9.47 -10.85
C CYS A 153 6.39 -7.98 -11.08
N GLU A 154 7.41 -7.28 -11.59
CA GLU A 154 7.26 -5.91 -12.06
C GLU A 154 6.56 -5.91 -13.43
N PRO A 155 5.79 -4.86 -13.79
CA PRO A 155 5.05 -4.77 -15.07
C PRO A 155 5.91 -4.98 -16.32
N THR A 156 7.20 -4.65 -16.24
CA THR A 156 8.18 -4.79 -17.32
C THR A 156 8.64 -6.23 -17.55
N GLN A 157 8.30 -7.17 -16.67
CA GLN A 157 8.66 -8.58 -16.78
C GLN A 157 7.66 -9.34 -17.67
N THR A 158 7.83 -9.16 -18.99
CA THR A 158 6.91 -9.66 -20.01
C THR A 158 6.68 -11.18 -19.99
N GLU A 159 7.61 -11.95 -19.43
CA GLU A 159 7.50 -13.40 -19.29
C GLU A 159 6.32 -13.84 -18.39
N PHE A 160 5.81 -12.96 -17.53
CA PHE A 160 4.64 -13.21 -16.69
C PHE A 160 3.31 -12.82 -17.36
N TRP A 161 3.33 -12.02 -18.44
CA TRP A 161 2.12 -11.53 -19.11
C TRP A 161 1.17 -12.62 -19.63
N PRO A 162 1.64 -13.80 -20.08
CA PRO A 162 0.75 -14.90 -20.46
C PRO A 162 -0.12 -15.40 -19.30
N LEU A 163 0.25 -15.14 -18.04
CA LEU A 163 -0.53 -15.52 -16.87
C LEU A 163 -1.76 -14.63 -16.64
N ALA A 164 -1.91 -13.50 -17.35
CA ALA A 164 -3.03 -12.57 -17.16
C ALA A 164 -4.37 -13.31 -17.18
N GLY A 165 -4.58 -14.21 -18.15
CA GLY A 165 -5.81 -14.99 -18.27
C GLY A 165 -6.16 -15.88 -17.06
N ARG A 166 -5.24 -16.09 -16.11
CA ARG A 166 -5.44 -16.83 -14.85
C ARG A 166 -5.28 -15.94 -13.61
N ALA A 167 -4.95 -14.66 -13.79
CA ALA A 167 -4.58 -13.78 -12.69
C ALA A 167 -5.80 -13.24 -11.93
N ILE A 168 -5.68 -13.15 -10.61
CA ILE A 168 -6.68 -12.53 -9.71
C ILE A 168 -6.40 -11.06 -9.38
N ALA A 169 -5.38 -10.50 -10.03
CA ALA A 169 -4.95 -9.10 -9.93
C ALA A 169 -4.27 -8.71 -11.25
N PRO A 170 -4.05 -7.40 -11.51
CA PRO A 170 -3.36 -6.93 -12.70
C PRO A 170 -1.94 -7.51 -12.80
N VAL A 171 -1.48 -7.74 -14.04
CA VAL A 171 -0.10 -8.18 -14.33
C VAL A 171 0.66 -7.10 -15.06
N ARG A 172 0.08 -6.52 -16.12
CA ARG A 172 0.72 -5.49 -16.95
C ARG A 172 0.47 -4.09 -16.41
N THR A 173 -0.71 -3.88 -15.85
CA THR A 173 -1.17 -2.58 -15.35
C THR A 173 -0.99 -2.46 -13.83
N GLU A 174 -0.27 -3.38 -13.21
CA GLU A 174 0.04 -3.33 -11.78
C GLU A 174 0.70 -1.99 -11.40
N GLY A 175 0.24 -1.40 -10.30
CA GLY A 175 0.76 -0.14 -9.80
C GLY A 175 0.49 1.08 -10.69
N ASP A 176 -0.33 0.97 -11.73
CA ASP A 176 -0.76 2.11 -12.57
C ASP A 176 -1.54 3.12 -11.71
N LYS A 177 -1.13 4.39 -11.78
CA LYS A 177 -1.69 5.48 -10.95
C LYS A 177 -2.62 6.42 -11.71
N SER A 178 -2.97 6.11 -12.96
CA SER A 178 -3.91 6.92 -13.74
C SER A 178 -5.30 7.00 -13.11
N TYR A 179 -5.69 6.03 -12.28
CA TYR A 179 -6.96 6.06 -11.55
C TYR A 179 -7.11 7.31 -10.70
N GLY A 180 -6.06 7.75 -9.99
CA GLY A 180 -6.21 8.88 -9.08
C GLY A 180 -6.32 10.22 -9.79
N GLU A 181 -5.93 10.31 -11.07
CA GLU A 181 -6.27 11.47 -11.90
C GLU A 181 -7.74 11.48 -12.28
N ARG A 182 -8.29 10.32 -12.66
CA ARG A 182 -9.72 10.16 -12.99
C ARG A 182 -10.63 10.37 -11.80
N LEU A 183 -10.18 10.02 -10.60
CA LEU A 183 -10.88 10.26 -9.33
C LEU A 183 -10.62 11.65 -8.75
N GLY A 184 -9.77 12.48 -9.38
CA GLY A 184 -9.43 13.81 -8.89
C GLY A 184 -8.59 13.84 -7.61
N TRP A 185 -7.98 12.72 -7.22
CA TRP A 185 -7.11 12.63 -6.04
C TRP A 185 -5.72 13.23 -6.27
N TRP A 186 -5.25 13.19 -7.51
CA TRP A 186 -4.03 13.85 -7.94
C TRP A 186 -4.16 14.36 -9.37
N ARG A 187 -3.21 15.18 -9.81
CA ARG A 187 -3.17 15.69 -11.18
C ARG A 187 -1.83 15.39 -11.85
N THR A 188 -1.82 15.23 -13.16
CA THR A 188 -0.59 15.19 -13.92
C THR A 188 0.18 16.51 -13.79
N VAL A 189 1.50 16.41 -13.60
CA VAL A 189 2.45 17.52 -13.73
C VAL A 189 3.55 17.12 -14.70
N THR A 190 3.96 18.07 -15.55
CA THR A 190 4.97 17.86 -16.59
C THR A 190 6.09 18.88 -16.55
N ARG A 191 5.84 20.03 -15.93
CA ARG A 191 6.81 21.12 -15.81
C ARG A 191 6.82 21.67 -14.38
N PRO A 192 7.94 22.25 -13.91
CA PRO A 192 8.07 22.85 -12.58
C PRO A 192 6.99 23.86 -12.20
N GLU A 193 6.47 24.62 -13.18
CA GLU A 193 5.41 25.61 -12.98
C GLU A 193 4.08 24.96 -12.67
N ASP A 194 3.91 23.68 -13.04
CA ASP A 194 2.74 22.90 -12.68
C ASP A 194 2.80 22.49 -11.21
N LEU A 195 3.90 22.62 -10.46
CA LEU A 195 3.96 22.21 -9.05
C LEU A 195 3.23 23.21 -8.13
N PRO A 196 2.59 22.74 -7.03
CA PRO A 196 1.94 23.60 -6.03
C PRO A 196 2.82 24.75 -5.56
N GLY A 197 2.23 25.86 -5.10
CA GLY A 197 2.96 27.08 -4.72
C GLY A 197 3.88 26.89 -3.50
N LEU A 198 4.63 27.94 -3.15
CA LEU A 198 5.42 27.95 -1.92
C LEU A 198 4.51 27.79 -0.69
N GLY A 199 4.96 27.04 0.32
CA GLY A 199 4.19 26.76 1.54
C GLY A 199 3.12 25.68 1.39
N GLN A 200 2.88 25.16 0.18
CA GLN A 200 1.95 24.06 -0.06
C GLN A 200 2.70 22.74 -0.09
N GLY A 201 2.27 21.79 0.75
CA GLY A 201 2.81 20.44 0.76
C GLY A 201 2.24 19.60 -0.39
N PHE A 202 3.06 18.69 -0.94
CA PHE A 202 2.60 17.74 -1.95
C PHE A 202 3.44 16.47 -2.00
N CYS A 203 2.91 15.46 -2.69
CA CYS A 203 3.57 14.19 -2.98
C CYS A 203 3.64 14.00 -4.51
N LEU A 204 4.86 13.77 -5.03
CA LEU A 204 5.10 13.36 -6.41
C LEU A 204 5.22 11.85 -6.50
N LYS A 205 4.50 11.27 -7.46
CA LYS A 205 4.45 9.82 -7.70
C LYS A 205 4.78 9.52 -9.15
N PRO A 206 5.46 8.40 -9.45
CA PRO A 206 5.59 7.92 -10.82
C PRO A 206 4.22 7.56 -11.39
N THR A 207 4.10 7.47 -12.72
CA THR A 207 2.86 7.07 -13.38
C THR A 207 2.51 5.60 -13.13
N GLN A 208 3.52 4.76 -12.92
CA GLN A 208 3.40 3.36 -12.57
C GLN A 208 4.51 2.98 -11.57
N GLY A 209 4.19 2.13 -10.61
CA GLY A 209 5.17 1.56 -9.68
C GLY A 209 4.59 1.25 -8.31
N SER A 210 5.36 0.63 -7.43
CA SER A 210 4.92 0.22 -6.08
C SER A 210 6.00 0.49 -5.02
N LYS A 211 5.74 0.12 -3.76
CA LYS A 211 6.71 0.12 -2.63
C LYS A 211 7.35 1.50 -2.35
N CYS A 212 6.62 2.57 -2.63
CA CYS A 212 7.09 3.95 -2.49
C CYS A 212 8.35 4.31 -3.31
N GLN A 213 8.67 3.54 -4.36
CA GLN A 213 9.79 3.85 -5.24
C GLN A 213 9.53 5.15 -6.01
N ASN A 214 10.53 6.01 -6.09
CA ASN A 214 10.47 7.30 -6.78
C ASN A 214 9.38 8.26 -6.27
N ILE A 215 8.88 8.04 -5.04
CA ILE A 215 7.97 8.96 -4.37
C ILE A 215 8.77 10.08 -3.70
N LEU A 216 8.41 11.34 -3.98
CA LEU A 216 8.95 12.50 -3.27
C LEU A 216 7.83 13.24 -2.53
N ILE A 217 8.01 13.42 -1.23
CA ILE A 217 7.10 14.21 -0.40
C ILE A 217 7.76 15.55 -0.05
N VAL A 218 7.14 16.65 -0.45
CA VAL A 218 7.49 18.01 -0.04
C VAL A 218 6.54 18.42 1.08
N HIS A 219 7.09 18.57 2.29
CA HIS A 219 6.32 19.07 3.44
C HIS A 219 6.03 20.57 3.27
N PRO A 220 4.86 21.09 3.70
CA PRO A 220 4.51 22.51 3.55
C PRO A 220 5.54 23.48 4.16
N GLU A 221 6.20 23.04 5.23
CA GLU A 221 7.22 23.83 5.94
C GLU A 221 8.63 23.73 5.33
N CYS A 222 8.82 22.93 4.26
CA CYS A 222 10.08 22.89 3.52
C CYS A 222 10.16 24.09 2.57
N GLY A 223 10.72 25.21 3.06
CA GLY A 223 10.89 26.43 2.27
C GLY A 223 11.81 26.29 1.03
N PRO A 224 11.73 27.24 0.08
CA PRO A 224 12.64 27.30 -1.07
C PRO A 224 14.07 27.55 -0.57
N GLY A 225 15.04 26.79 -1.07
CA GLY A 225 16.45 26.88 -0.64
C GLY A 225 16.86 25.94 0.50
N ALA A 226 15.96 25.09 1.00
CA ALA A 226 16.33 24.02 1.95
C ALA A 226 17.15 22.91 1.26
N SER A 227 18.43 23.17 0.99
CA SER A 227 19.39 22.17 0.52
C SER A 227 20.02 21.45 1.72
N GLY A 228 19.86 20.13 1.81
CA GLY A 228 20.57 19.29 2.78
C GLY A 228 19.69 18.46 3.72
N ASN A 229 20.34 17.50 4.41
CA ASN A 229 19.76 16.47 5.28
C ASN A 229 19.19 16.97 6.63
N LYS A 230 18.98 18.28 6.83
CA LYS A 230 18.44 18.84 8.08
C LYS A 230 17.53 20.04 7.80
N LYS A 231 16.35 19.77 7.26
CA LYS A 231 15.27 20.76 7.16
C LYS A 231 14.66 20.91 8.53
N ARG A 232 14.55 22.13 9.04
CA ARG A 232 13.94 22.42 10.34
C ARG A 232 12.67 23.22 10.15
N ARG A 233 11.64 22.93 10.94
CA ARG A 233 10.45 23.78 11.12
C ARG A 233 10.87 25.11 11.76
N ALA A 234 9.95 26.06 11.77
CA ALA A 234 10.11 27.33 12.50
C ALA A 234 10.38 27.10 14.01
N ASP A 235 9.86 26.01 14.59
CA ASP A 235 10.11 25.59 15.98
C ASP A 235 11.45 24.86 16.21
N GLY A 236 12.28 24.74 15.16
CA GLY A 236 13.58 24.09 15.22
C GLY A 236 13.55 22.56 15.11
N THR A 237 12.37 21.92 15.05
CA THR A 237 12.26 20.46 14.88
C THR A 237 12.61 20.03 13.47
N LYS A 238 13.20 18.83 13.31
CA LYS A 238 13.53 18.31 11.97
C LYS A 238 12.25 17.95 11.21
N VAL A 239 12.26 18.21 9.90
CA VAL A 239 11.27 17.75 8.92
C VAL A 239 11.98 16.78 7.99
N SER A 240 11.46 15.56 7.83
CA SER A 240 11.88 14.73 6.71
C SER A 240 11.07 15.12 5.47
N GLY A 241 11.68 15.10 4.31
CA GLY A 241 11.02 15.48 3.07
C GLY A 241 12.00 16.07 2.06
N TYR A 242 11.53 16.20 0.83
CA TYR A 242 12.28 16.75 -0.29
C TYR A 242 12.03 18.26 -0.40
N SER A 243 13.00 18.98 -0.95
CA SER A 243 12.87 20.42 -1.19
C SER A 243 12.18 20.62 -2.52
N ARG A 244 11.66 21.82 -2.74
CA ARG A 244 11.09 22.17 -4.03
C ARG A 244 12.09 21.90 -5.17
N ASN A 245 13.34 22.32 -5.03
CA ASN A 245 14.38 22.11 -6.05
C ASN A 245 14.63 20.62 -6.35
N GLN A 246 14.56 19.75 -5.33
CA GLN A 246 14.66 18.30 -5.52
C GLN A 246 13.44 17.75 -6.29
N ALA A 247 12.23 18.24 -5.97
CA ALA A 247 11.02 17.87 -6.69
C ALA A 247 11.04 18.34 -8.16
N GLU A 248 11.51 19.55 -8.42
CA GLU A 248 11.67 20.08 -9.79
C GLU A 248 12.70 19.29 -10.59
N ALA A 249 13.85 18.95 -10.00
CA ALA A 249 14.87 18.12 -10.63
C ALA A 249 14.33 16.72 -10.94
N HIS A 250 13.56 16.13 -10.02
CA HIS A 250 12.92 14.83 -10.21
C HIS A 250 11.89 14.87 -11.35
N LEU A 251 11.05 15.90 -11.38
CA LEU A 251 10.08 16.09 -12.47
C LEU A 251 10.78 16.25 -13.83
N ARG A 252 11.84 17.06 -13.92
CA ARG A 252 12.63 17.20 -15.16
C ARG A 252 13.25 15.87 -15.61
N ARG A 253 13.69 15.04 -14.67
CA ARG A 253 14.28 13.71 -14.98
C ARG A 253 13.25 12.73 -15.53
N HIS A 254 12.04 12.73 -14.98
CA HIS A 254 11.01 11.74 -15.31
C HIS A 254 9.99 12.24 -16.36
N GLY A 255 9.94 13.54 -16.62
CA GLY A 255 9.09 14.18 -17.63
C GLY A 255 7.60 14.27 -17.26
N LYS A 256 7.02 13.20 -16.72
CA LYS A 256 5.61 13.15 -16.29
C LYS A 256 5.49 12.46 -14.94
N LEU A 257 4.82 13.12 -14.00
CA LEU A 257 4.53 12.58 -12.66
C LEU A 257 3.09 12.93 -12.26
N PHE A 258 2.57 12.22 -11.26
CA PHE A 258 1.34 12.62 -10.58
C PHE A 258 1.67 13.44 -9.33
N CYS A 259 0.93 14.52 -9.12
CA CYS A 259 1.06 15.41 -7.97
C CYS A 259 -0.21 15.34 -7.11
N GLN A 260 -0.07 14.80 -5.91
CA GLN A 260 -1.11 14.72 -4.90
C GLN A 260 -0.90 15.83 -3.86
N PRO A 261 -1.95 16.52 -3.39
CA PRO A 261 -1.87 17.34 -2.18
C PRO A 261 -1.30 16.54 -1.00
N PHE A 262 -0.54 17.19 -0.13
CA PHE A 262 0.05 16.50 1.02
C PHE A 262 -1.03 16.05 2.00
N ILE A 263 -1.06 14.75 2.27
CA ILE A 263 -1.84 14.13 3.34
C ILE A 263 -0.90 13.96 4.54
N ALA A 264 -1.21 14.63 5.64
CA ALA A 264 -0.40 14.56 6.84
C ALA A 264 -0.56 13.18 7.50
N PRO A 265 0.53 12.48 7.86
CA PRO A 265 0.41 11.21 8.56
C PRO A 265 -0.16 11.42 9.97
N VAL A 266 -0.73 10.36 10.54
CA VAL A 266 -1.08 10.35 11.96
C VAL A 266 0.20 10.47 12.76
N ILE A 267 0.22 11.37 13.72
CA ILE A 267 1.32 11.50 14.67
C ILE A 267 0.91 10.79 15.96
N ALA A 268 1.70 9.81 16.38
CA ALA A 268 1.46 9.07 17.62
C ALA A 268 2.75 8.94 18.43
N GLU A 269 2.62 8.96 19.76
CA GLU A 269 3.68 8.48 20.64
C GLU A 269 3.48 6.98 20.85
N LEU A 270 4.47 6.19 20.42
CA LEU A 270 4.45 4.74 20.62
C LEU A 270 5.28 4.41 21.86
N ALA A 271 4.77 3.50 22.71
CA ALA A 271 5.32 3.15 24.01
C ALA A 271 6.86 3.04 24.01
N ASP A 272 7.54 3.89 24.78
CA ASP A 272 9.01 3.97 24.93
C ASP A 272 9.81 4.19 23.63
N ARG A 273 9.14 4.48 22.50
CA ARG A 273 9.77 4.77 21.20
C ARG A 273 9.62 6.23 20.79
N GLY A 274 8.84 7.00 21.54
CA GLY A 274 8.60 8.40 21.28
C GLY A 274 7.74 8.61 20.04
N LYS A 275 7.88 9.80 19.45
CA LYS A 275 7.00 10.27 18.36
C LYS A 275 7.25 9.52 17.05
N HIS A 276 6.17 9.08 16.42
CA HIS A 276 6.15 8.38 15.14
C HIS A 276 5.14 9.01 14.19
N ASN A 277 5.45 8.93 12.89
CA ASN A 277 4.48 9.14 11.83
C ASN A 277 3.90 7.79 11.42
N LEU A 278 2.58 7.73 11.24
CA LEU A 278 1.83 6.52 11.03
C LEU A 278 0.82 6.67 9.88
N LEU A 279 0.63 5.59 9.12
CA LEU A 279 -0.48 5.43 8.19
C LEU A 279 -1.21 4.11 8.45
N TYR A 280 -2.44 4.03 7.96
CA TYR A 280 -3.27 2.85 8.01
C TYR A 280 -3.19 2.15 6.65
N ARG A 281 -3.11 0.82 6.69
CA ARG A 281 -3.12 -0.09 5.56
C ARG A 281 -4.32 -1.01 5.71
N ILE A 282 -5.46 -0.57 5.19
CA ILE A 282 -6.73 -1.28 5.35
C ILE A 282 -6.92 -2.20 4.15
N SER A 283 -7.07 -3.49 4.39
CA SER A 283 -7.23 -4.48 3.32
C SER A 283 -8.69 -4.86 3.12
N TYR A 284 -9.04 -5.02 1.85
CA TYR A 284 -10.32 -5.55 1.43
C TYR A 284 -10.10 -6.75 0.53
N ALA A 285 -10.99 -7.72 0.64
CA ALA A 285 -11.06 -8.87 -0.23
C ALA A 285 -12.47 -9.00 -0.79
N PHE A 286 -12.58 -9.32 -2.07
CA PHE A 286 -13.87 -9.47 -2.74
C PHE A 286 -14.42 -10.88 -2.55
N CYS A 287 -15.60 -11.02 -1.96
CA CYS A 287 -16.28 -12.31 -1.81
C CYS A 287 -17.01 -12.65 -3.12
N LEU A 288 -16.62 -13.74 -3.79
CA LEU A 288 -17.23 -14.13 -5.06
C LEU A 288 -18.67 -14.62 -4.87
N ALA A 289 -18.98 -15.22 -3.72
CA ALA A 289 -20.32 -15.74 -3.43
C ALA A 289 -21.34 -14.61 -3.22
N THR A 290 -20.98 -13.57 -2.47
CA THR A 290 -21.88 -12.44 -2.18
C THR A 290 -21.72 -11.28 -3.15
N ARG A 291 -20.67 -11.30 -3.98
CA ARG A 291 -20.30 -10.21 -4.91
C ARG A 291 -20.07 -8.88 -4.20
N GLN A 292 -19.48 -8.92 -3.01
CA GLN A 292 -19.23 -7.74 -2.18
C GLN A 292 -17.78 -7.67 -1.70
N TRP A 293 -17.28 -6.45 -1.57
CA TRP A 293 -16.02 -6.16 -0.87
C TRP A 293 -16.20 -6.32 0.63
N VAL A 294 -15.33 -7.11 1.25
CA VAL A 294 -15.29 -7.32 2.70
C VAL A 294 -14.05 -6.66 3.26
N CYS A 295 -14.24 -5.75 4.22
CA CYS A 295 -13.13 -5.17 4.97
C CYS A 295 -12.59 -6.18 5.97
N LEU A 296 -11.29 -6.44 5.87
CA LEU A 296 -10.57 -7.38 6.72
C LEU A 296 -9.97 -6.69 7.95
N GLY A 297 -10.08 -5.36 8.04
CA GLY A 297 -9.23 -4.55 8.91
C GLY A 297 -7.89 -4.34 8.21
N GLY A 298 -6.79 -4.54 8.91
CA GLY A 298 -5.48 -4.50 8.28
C GLY A 298 -4.36 -4.26 9.27
N THR A 299 -3.42 -3.42 8.86
CA THR A 299 -2.27 -3.04 9.69
C THR A 299 -2.08 -1.53 9.69
N TRP A 300 -1.50 -0.99 10.74
CA TRP A 300 -0.94 0.36 10.74
C TRP A 300 0.58 0.24 10.64
N PHE A 301 1.20 1.18 9.94
CA PHE A 301 2.64 1.25 9.74
C PHE A 301 3.17 2.55 10.30
N ALA A 302 4.15 2.47 11.20
CA ALA A 302 4.80 3.60 11.83
C ALA A 302 6.28 3.67 11.51
N ARG A 303 6.80 4.89 11.37
CA ARG A 303 8.23 5.18 11.26
C ARG A 303 8.62 6.29 12.25
N PRO A 304 9.86 6.29 12.77
CA PRO A 304 10.30 7.31 13.71
C PRO A 304 10.10 8.72 13.14
N TYR A 305 9.52 9.62 13.93
CA TYR A 305 9.38 11.02 13.53
C TYR A 305 10.78 11.63 13.28
N PRO A 306 10.98 12.43 12.21
CA PRO A 306 9.97 13.01 11.33
C PRO A 306 9.76 12.27 9.99
N GLN A 307 10.08 10.98 9.87
CA GLN A 307 10.05 10.25 8.57
C GLN A 307 8.66 10.26 7.91
N LEU A 308 8.57 10.71 6.66
CA LEU A 308 7.31 10.81 5.90
C LEU A 308 7.09 9.65 4.92
N LEU A 309 8.15 8.93 4.53
CA LEU A 309 8.04 7.75 3.66
C LEU A 309 7.70 6.51 4.49
N LEU A 310 6.40 6.29 4.70
CA LEU A 310 5.87 5.22 5.54
C LEU A 310 5.72 3.90 4.75
N HIS A 311 6.79 3.13 4.69
CA HIS A 311 6.86 1.83 4.04
C HIS A 311 7.55 0.78 4.93
N GLY A 312 7.53 -0.48 4.50
CA GLY A 312 8.28 -1.55 5.16
C GLY A 312 9.78 -1.28 5.11
N ALA A 313 10.36 -1.06 6.29
CA ALA A 313 11.79 -0.80 6.48
C ALA A 313 12.23 -1.43 7.80
N SER A 314 13.54 -1.53 8.03
CA SER A 314 14.11 -2.16 9.23
C SER A 314 13.75 -1.46 10.54
N ASP A 315 13.41 -0.17 10.48
CA ASP A 315 12.98 0.67 11.60
C ASP A 315 11.45 0.88 11.62
N ALA A 316 10.68 0.14 10.81
CA ALA A 316 9.23 0.21 10.81
C ALA A 316 8.63 -0.61 11.95
N ILE A 317 7.64 -0.02 12.61
CA ILE A 317 6.78 -0.70 13.58
C ILE A 317 5.42 -0.92 12.92
N VAL A 318 4.89 -2.13 13.06
CA VAL A 318 3.59 -2.51 12.50
C VAL A 318 2.67 -2.95 13.63
N GLY A 319 1.39 -2.65 13.53
CA GLY A 319 0.40 -3.23 14.43
C GLY A 319 -0.96 -3.39 13.78
N PRO A 320 -1.91 -4.02 14.49
CA PRO A 320 -3.21 -4.38 13.93
C PRO A 320 -4.16 -3.18 13.80
N VAL A 321 -4.82 -3.08 12.64
CA VAL A 321 -6.01 -2.24 12.44
C VAL A 321 -7.25 -3.09 12.52
N VAL A 322 -8.15 -2.77 13.45
CA VAL A 322 -9.39 -3.51 13.68
C VAL A 322 -10.59 -2.65 13.34
N ILE A 323 -11.70 -3.28 12.99
CA ILE A 323 -12.96 -2.57 12.78
C ILE A 323 -13.58 -2.39 14.16
N GLY A 324 -13.84 -1.14 14.52
CA GLY A 324 -14.51 -0.77 15.76
C GLY A 324 -15.94 -1.30 15.78
N ASP A 325 -16.40 -1.60 16.98
CA ASP A 325 -17.77 -2.06 17.22
C ASP A 325 -18.78 -0.90 17.03
#